data_AF-A0A671KDR8-F1
#
_entry.id   AF-A0A671KDR8-F1
#
_cell.length_a   1.000
_cell.length_b   1.000
_cell.length_c   1.000
_cell.angle_alpha   90.00
_cell.angle_beta   90.00
_cell.angle_gamma   90.00
#
_symmetry.space_group_name_H-M   'P 1'
#
loop_
_entity.id
_entity.type
_entity.pdbx_description
1 polymer ?
#
loop_
_entity_poly.entity_id
_entity_poly.type
_entity_poly.pdbx_seq_one_letter_code
_entity_poly.pdbx_strand_id
1 'polypeptide(L)' 'MMELLAECRDLLLKLVEKHLTPKSLDRIRHVFNHYSDPELLTHLYDPQGTLWPNLGKICSGLNRMIEEGKL' A
#
# COMPACT_ATOMS: atom_id res chain seq x y z
N MET A 1 4.47 4.30 -8.42
CA MET A 1 4.09 3.75 -7.10
C MET A 1 2.78 4.35 -6.60
N MET A 2 2.67 5.68 -6.51
CA MET A 2 1.44 6.36 -6.07
C MET A 2 0.23 6.00 -6.94
N GLU A 3 0.37 6.07 -8.26
CA GLU A 3 -0.70 5.72 -9.21
C GLU A 3 -1.15 4.26 -9.06
N LEU A 4 -0.20 3.31 -8.94
CA LEU A 4 -0.52 1.90 -8.70
C LEU A 4 -1.32 1.69 -7.41
N LEU A 5 -0.96 2.39 -6.33
CA LEU A 5 -1.70 2.30 -5.07
C LEU A 5 -3.09 2.94 -5.17
N ALA A 6 -3.22 4.05 -5.90
CA ALA A 6 -4.53 4.66 -6.18
C ALA A 6 -5.42 3.74 -7.02
N GLU A 7 -4.87 3.07 -8.03
CA GLU A 7 -5.59 2.08 -8.83
C GLU A 7 -6.03 0.88 -7.99
N CYS A 8 -5.14 0.33 -7.14
CA CYS A 8 -5.50 -0.73 -6.20
C CYS A 8 -6.64 -0.31 -5.26
N ARG A 9 -6.62 0.93 -4.75
CA ARG A 9 -7.70 1.49 -3.91
C ARG A 9 -9.02 1.50 -4.67
N ASP A 10 -9.01 2.01 -5.90
CA ASP A 10 -10.23 2.22 -6.67
C ASP A 10 -10.84 0.88 -7.12
N LEU A 11 -9.99 -0.09 -7.49
CA LEU A 11 -10.41 -1.47 -7.73
C LEU A 11 -11.02 -2.11 -6.48
N LEU A 12 -10.39 -1.95 -5.31
CA LEU A 12 -10.92 -2.50 -4.07
C LEU A 12 -12.24 -1.84 -3.66
N LEU A 13 -12.36 -0.52 -3.77
CA LEU A 13 -13.61 0.20 -3.50
C LEU A 13 -14.73 -0.31 -4.41
N LYS A 14 -14.47 -0.44 -5.71
CA LYS A 14 -15.43 -0.98 -6.68
C LYS A 14 -15.85 -2.41 -6.34
N LEU A 15 -14.93 -3.24 -5.87
CA LEU A 15 -15.22 -4.62 -5.46
C LEU A 15 -16.17 -4.70 -4.27
N VAL A 16 -16.06 -3.77 -3.32
CA VAL A 16 -16.70 -3.90 -2.00
C VAL A 16 -17.83 -2.89 -1.73
N GLU A 17 -18.06 -1.93 -2.62
CA GLU A 17 -19.01 -0.81 -2.43
C GLU A 17 -20.43 -1.26 -2.05
N LYS A 18 -20.89 -2.41 -2.57
CA LYS A 18 -22.25 -2.94 -2.32
C LYS A 18 -22.35 -3.83 -1.08
N HIS A 19 -21.22 -4.13 -0.46
CA HIS A 19 -21.12 -5.14 0.61
C HIS A 19 -20.64 -4.55 1.94
N LEU A 20 -20.05 -3.36 1.91
CA LEU A 20 -19.46 -2.73 3.09
C LEU A 20 -20.17 -1.43 3.47
N THR A 21 -20.06 -1.08 4.75
CA THR A 21 -20.57 0.18 5.27
C THR A 21 -19.69 1.36 4.81
N PRO A 22 -20.23 2.59 4.77
CA PRO A 22 -19.45 3.79 4.46
C PRO A 22 -18.17 3.90 5.31
N LYS A 23 -18.25 3.55 6.60
CA LYS A 23 -17.09 3.54 7.52
C LYS A 23 -15.98 2.59 7.06
N SER A 24 -16.33 1.42 6.51
CA SER A 24 -15.33 0.49 5.96
C SER A 24 -14.74 0.99 4.64
N LEU A 25 -15.52 1.68 3.81
CA LEU A 25 -15.00 2.33 2.60
C LEU A 25 -14.01 3.45 2.94
N ASP A 26 -14.28 4.23 3.98
CA ASP A 26 -13.38 5.28 4.44
C ASP A 26 -12.08 4.72 5.04
N ARG A 27 -12.14 3.55 5.69
CA ARG A 27 -10.91 2.84 6.12
C ARG A 27 -10.03 2.47 4.94
N ILE A 28 -10.63 1.98 3.84
CA ILE A 28 -9.88 1.69 2.61
C ILE A 28 -9.21 2.97 2.10
N ARG A 29 -9.96 4.06 1.95
CA ARG A 29 -9.40 5.35 1.51
C ARG A 29 -8.27 5.82 2.42
N HIS A 30 -8.46 5.75 3.73
CA HIS A 30 -7.47 6.19 4.71
C HIS A 30 -6.14 5.44 4.57
N VAL A 31 -6.18 4.12 4.47
CA VAL A 31 -4.97 3.28 4.32
C VAL A 31 -4.25 3.59 3.02
N PHE A 32 -4.96 3.59 1.88
CA PHE A 32 -4.33 3.81 0.58
C PHE A 32 -3.81 5.24 0.42
N ASN A 33 -4.54 6.25 0.93
CA ASN A 33 -4.06 7.64 0.88
C ASN A 33 -2.77 7.82 1.70
N HIS A 34 -2.63 7.14 2.85
CA HIS A 34 -1.39 7.20 3.63
C HIS A 34 -0.22 6.56 2.88
N TYR A 35 -0.39 5.34 2.34
CA TYR A 35 0.72 4.65 1.67
C TYR A 35 1.04 5.18 0.27
N SER A 36 0.12 5.91 -0.36
CA SER A 36 0.35 6.62 -1.62
C SER A 36 0.83 8.05 -1.44
N ASP A 37 1.04 8.50 -0.20
CA ASP A 37 1.56 9.84 0.09
C ASP A 37 3.00 10.00 -0.46
N PRO A 38 3.25 11.00 -1.33
CA PRO A 38 4.58 11.21 -1.92
C PRO A 38 5.66 11.45 -0.87
N GLU A 39 5.34 12.13 0.23
CA GLU A 39 6.30 12.45 1.29
C GLU A 39 6.71 11.19 2.05
N LEU A 40 5.75 10.35 2.45
CA LEU A 40 6.04 9.04 3.04
C LEU A 40 6.89 8.17 2.11
N LEU A 41 6.52 8.07 0.83
CA LEU A 41 7.27 7.27 -0.14
C LEU A 41 8.69 7.81 -0.32
N THR A 42 8.86 9.12 -0.38
CA THR A 42 10.19 9.74 -0.47
C THR A 42 11.06 9.36 0.73
N HIS A 43 10.51 9.44 1.95
CA HIS A 43 11.23 9.03 3.16
C HIS A 43 11.52 7.52 3.22
N LEU A 44 10.61 6.68 2.72
CA LEU A 44 10.79 5.23 2.70
C LEU A 44 11.90 4.80 1.72
N TYR A 45 11.99 5.48 0.58
CA TYR A 45 12.95 5.17 -0.49
C TYR A 45 14.26 5.96 -0.40
N ASP A 46 14.45 6.83 0.61
CA ASP A 46 15.72 7.49 0.86
C ASP A 46 16.77 6.49 1.38
N PRO A 47 17.87 6.23 0.64
CA PRO A 47 18.92 5.30 1.06
C PRO A 47 19.65 5.72 2.34
N GLN A 48 19.62 7.01 2.68
CA GLN A 48 20.22 7.56 3.90
C GLN A 48 19.17 7.76 5.00
N GLY A 49 17.90 7.48 4.70
CA GLY A 49 16.77 7.67 5.59
C GLY A 49 16.68 6.58 6.67
N THR A 50 16.03 6.93 7.79
CA THR A 50 15.83 6.01 8.92
C THR A 50 14.92 4.82 8.57
N LEU A 51 14.14 4.92 7.51
CA LEU A 51 13.24 3.87 7.04
C LEU A 51 13.89 2.89 6.06
N TRP A 52 15.10 3.17 5.56
CA TRP A 52 15.79 2.32 4.60
C TRP A 52 15.92 0.84 5.03
N PRO A 53 16.27 0.52 6.31
CA PRO A 53 16.30 -0.87 6.76
C PRO A 53 14.93 -1.56 6.75
N ASN A 54 13.84 -0.78 6.88
CA ASN A 54 12.49 -1.30 6.82
C ASN A 54 12.10 -1.63 5.38
N LEU A 55 12.49 -0.80 4.41
CA LEU A 55 12.26 -1.07 2.99
C LEU A 55 12.86 -2.43 2.58
N GLY A 56 14.09 -2.73 3.00
CA GLY A 56 14.72 -4.02 2.73
C GLY A 56 13.92 -5.22 3.27
N LYS A 57 13.38 -5.11 4.50
CA LYS A 57 12.52 -6.14 5.10
C LYS A 57 11.19 -6.28 4.36
N ILE A 58 10.59 -5.17 3.95
CA ILE A 58 9.34 -5.16 3.16
C ILE A 58 9.56 -5.87 1.83
N CYS A 59 10.60 -5.50 1.07
CA CYS A 59 10.92 -6.15 -0.21
C CYS A 59 11.19 -7.65 -0.03
N SER A 60 11.93 -8.04 1.01
CA SER A 60 12.17 -9.46 1.32
C SER A 60 10.87 -10.22 1.60
N GLY A 61 9.96 -9.64 2.38
CA GLY A 61 8.65 -10.24 2.65
C GLY A 61 7.78 -10.36 1.40
N LEU A 62 7.73 -9.30 0.58
CA LEU A 62 6.97 -9.29 -0.68
C LEU A 62 7.48 -10.34 -1.66
N ASN A 63 8.80 -10.43 -1.86
CA ASN A 63 9.40 -11.46 -2.74
C ASN A 63 9.03 -12.87 -2.26
N ARG A 64 9.10 -13.14 -0.96
CA ARG A 64 8.70 -14.43 -0.41
C ARG A 64 7.22 -14.74 -0.68
N MET A 65 6.33 -13.75 -0.55
CA MET A 65 4.90 -13.94 -0.84
C MET A 65 4.63 -14.26 -2.32
N ILE A 66 5.40 -13.65 -3.23
CA ILE A 66 5.33 -13.93 -4.68
C ILE A 66 5.82 -15.36 -4.96
N GLU A 67 6.97 -15.76 -4.39
CA GLU A 67 7.52 -17.11 -4.54
C GLU A 67 6.55 -18.18 -4.00
N GLU A 68 5.83 -17.88 -2.93
CA GLU A 68 4.81 -18.75 -2.33
C GLU A 68 3.45 -18.70 -3.06
N GLY A 69 3.27 -17.84 -4.07
CA GLY A 69 2.00 -17.67 -4.79
C GLY A 69 0.86 -17.09 -3.95
N LYS A 70 1.19 -16.28 -2.93
CA LYS A 70 0.24 -15.65 -1.99
C LYS A 70 -0.01 -14.17 -2.28
N LEU A 71 0.75 -13.61 -3.22
CA LEU A 71 0.56 -12.29 -3.81
C LEU A 71 0.48 -12.46 -5.33
#